data_AF-A0AAX6HR89-F1
#
_entry.id   AF-A0AAX6HR89-F1
#
_cell.length_a   1.000
_cell.length_b   1.000
_cell.length_c   1.000
_cell.angle_alpha   90.00
_cell.angle_beta   90.00
_cell.angle_gamma   90.00
#
_symmetry.space_group_name_H-M   'P 1'
#
loop_
_entity.id
_entity.type
_entity.pdbx_description
1 polymer ?
#
loop_
_entity_poly.entity_id
_entity_poly.type
_entity_poly.pdbx_seq_one_letter_code
_entity_poly.pdbx_strand_id
1 'polypeptide(L)'
;MKLGVDKVAGLSRNLTAWKSADDPSPGEYYAAMIISDNSPEMYLFDRSTKVWRSGPWDGIHLGGIPNMNGGVTYSFVNNNEEVSFSYQASGITSMLKISQEGMIQIWIFGAQSWNVSWSAPRDQCEYIGKCGSYGICDTTKSPTCSCLQGFMPKSPASWALSDSTDGCVREVELDCRSEGNDTTFLAVDGVKLPESSSSLDGTSLASCV
;
A
#
# COMPACT_ATOMS: atom_id res chain seq x y z
N MET A 1 0.58 -4.34 -20.57
CA MET A 1 -0.17 -5.43 -19.93
C MET A 1 -1.05 -4.86 -18.82
N LYS A 2 -2.17 -5.51 -18.50
CA LYS A 2 -3.05 -5.14 -17.38
C LYS A 2 -2.87 -6.13 -16.24
N LEU A 3 -2.61 -5.62 -15.04
CA LEU A 3 -2.62 -6.36 -13.78
C LEU A 3 -3.92 -6.02 -13.04
N GLY A 4 -4.69 -7.02 -12.63
CA GLY A 4 -5.95 -6.82 -11.93
C GLY A 4 -7.09 -7.67 -12.48
N VAL A 5 -8.33 -7.24 -12.24
CA VAL A 5 -9.53 -8.04 -12.44
C VAL A 5 -10.34 -7.53 -13.63
N ASP A 6 -10.63 -8.44 -14.55
CA ASP A 6 -11.64 -8.30 -15.59
C ASP A 6 -12.97 -8.79 -15.03
N LYS A 7 -13.91 -7.88 -14.76
CA LYS A 7 -15.19 -8.21 -14.13
C LYS A 7 -16.13 -8.90 -15.10
N VAL A 8 -16.02 -8.59 -16.39
CA VAL A 8 -16.87 -9.16 -17.45
C VAL A 8 -16.46 -10.61 -17.72
N ALA A 9 -15.17 -10.87 -17.87
CA ALA A 9 -14.64 -12.21 -18.13
C ALA A 9 -14.47 -13.06 -16.87
N GLY A 10 -14.58 -12.47 -15.67
CA GLY A 10 -14.29 -13.14 -14.40
C GLY A 10 -12.81 -13.54 -14.25
N LEU A 11 -11.89 -12.81 -14.90
CA LEU A 11 -10.47 -13.15 -14.98
C LEU A 11 -9.63 -12.26 -14.08
N SER A 12 -8.84 -12.88 -13.19
CA SER A 12 -7.80 -12.19 -12.41
C SER A 12 -6.44 -12.36 -13.07
N ARG A 13 -5.81 -11.25 -13.43
CA ARG A 13 -4.46 -11.18 -13.99
C ARG A 13 -3.50 -10.79 -12.86
N ASN A 14 -2.78 -11.78 -12.34
CA ASN A 14 -1.82 -11.62 -11.26
C ASN A 14 -0.38 -11.75 -11.80
N LEU A 15 0.58 -11.28 -11.01
CA LEU A 15 2.00 -11.48 -11.29
C LEU A 15 2.59 -12.36 -10.20
N THR A 16 3.27 -13.44 -10.58
CA THR A 16 3.86 -14.39 -9.63
C THR A 16 5.38 -14.39 -9.82
N ALA A 17 6.12 -14.40 -8.72
CA ALA A 17 7.57 -14.52 -8.73
C ALA A 17 7.99 -15.87 -9.31
N TRP A 18 9.19 -15.91 -9.88
CA TRP A 18 9.85 -17.18 -10.13
C TRP A 18 10.30 -17.81 -8.81
N LYS A 19 10.37 -19.13 -8.79
CA LYS A 19 10.85 -19.87 -7.63
C LYS A 19 12.32 -19.59 -7.35
N SER A 20 13.13 -19.43 -8.41
CA SER A 20 14.50 -18.91 -8.28
C SER A 20 14.99 -18.28 -9.59
N ALA A 21 16.19 -17.70 -9.59
CA ALA A 21 16.82 -17.17 -10.80
C ALA A 21 16.91 -18.16 -11.97
N ASP A 22 17.09 -19.45 -11.67
CA ASP A 22 17.26 -20.52 -12.68
C ASP A 22 16.00 -21.40 -12.83
N ASP A 23 14.97 -21.19 -12.01
CA ASP A 23 13.73 -21.98 -12.02
C ASP A 23 12.51 -21.07 -12.22
N PRO A 24 11.95 -21.00 -13.44
CA PRO A 24 10.81 -20.14 -13.76
C PRO A 24 9.46 -20.70 -13.27
N SER A 25 9.44 -21.82 -12.55
CA SER A 25 8.21 -22.31 -11.92
C SER A 25 7.68 -21.30 -10.88
N PRO A 26 6.37 -21.34 -10.54
CA PRO A 26 5.78 -20.41 -9.59
C PRO A 26 6.47 -20.44 -8.22
N GLY A 27 6.91 -19.26 -7.76
CA GLY A 27 7.42 -19.04 -6.41
C GLY A 27 6.33 -18.70 -5.41
N GLU A 28 6.75 -18.29 -4.20
CA GLU A 28 5.85 -18.04 -3.06
C GLU A 28 5.26 -16.62 -3.05
N TYR A 29 5.91 -15.66 -3.72
CA TYR A 29 5.48 -14.28 -3.78
C TYR A 29 4.60 -14.01 -5.01
N TYR A 30 3.51 -13.27 -4.82
CA TYR A 30 2.70 -12.80 -5.94
C TYR A 30 2.03 -11.46 -5.65
N ALA A 31 1.75 -10.70 -6.70
CA ALA A 31 0.99 -9.46 -6.63
C ALA A 31 -0.40 -9.66 -7.25
N ALA A 32 -1.43 -9.19 -6.55
CA ALA A 32 -2.81 -9.28 -6.97
C ALA A 32 -3.60 -8.02 -6.60
N MET A 33 -4.62 -7.72 -7.41
CA MET A 33 -5.57 -6.65 -7.10
C MET A 33 -6.66 -7.21 -6.19
N ILE A 34 -6.89 -6.55 -5.06
CA ILE A 34 -7.98 -6.86 -4.13
C ILE A 34 -9.01 -5.74 -4.22
N ILE A 35 -10.27 -6.11 -4.42
CA ILE A 35 -11.38 -5.19 -4.55
C ILE A 35 -12.25 -5.34 -3.30
N SER A 36 -12.05 -4.47 -2.32
CA SER A 36 -12.87 -4.36 -1.10
C SER A 36 -13.60 -3.01 -1.08
N ASP A 37 -14.91 -3.03 -0.85
CA ASP A 37 -15.75 -1.86 -0.53
C ASP A 37 -15.42 -0.58 -1.29
N ASN A 38 -15.45 -0.64 -2.63
CA ASN A 38 -15.18 0.45 -3.58
C ASN A 38 -13.76 1.04 -3.59
N SER A 39 -12.83 0.51 -2.79
CA SER A 39 -11.45 1.00 -2.71
C SER A 39 -10.45 -0.09 -3.12
N PRO A 40 -10.25 -0.31 -4.43
CA PRO A 40 -9.32 -1.34 -4.88
C PRO A 40 -7.87 -0.98 -4.55
N GLU A 41 -7.13 -1.98 -4.08
CA GLU A 41 -5.70 -1.88 -3.75
C GLU A 41 -4.95 -3.08 -4.36
N MET A 42 -3.73 -2.83 -4.85
CA MET A 42 -2.80 -3.89 -5.22
C MET A 42 -2.02 -4.32 -3.98
N TYR A 43 -1.94 -5.62 -3.75
CA TYR A 43 -1.17 -6.21 -2.66
C TYR A 43 -0.05 -7.08 -3.19
N LEU A 44 1.07 -7.09 -2.48
CA LEU A 44 2.06 -8.15 -2.56
C LEU A 44 1.78 -9.15 -1.44
N PHE A 45 1.80 -10.43 -1.79
CA PHE A 45 1.62 -11.54 -0.88
C PHE A 45 2.89 -12.37 -0.78
N ASP A 46 3.17 -12.85 0.43
CA ASP A 46 4.02 -14.01 0.71
C ASP A 46 3.09 -15.15 1.09
N ARG A 47 2.91 -16.13 0.18
CA ARG A 47 1.88 -17.17 0.32
C ARG A 47 0.50 -16.53 0.60
N SER A 48 -0.04 -16.70 1.80
CA SER A 48 -1.33 -16.12 2.20
C SER A 48 -1.22 -14.79 2.95
N THR A 49 0.00 -14.31 3.23
CA THR A 49 0.25 -13.13 4.07
C THR A 49 0.43 -11.89 3.20
N LYS A 50 -0.35 -10.84 3.45
CA LYS A 50 -0.14 -9.53 2.83
C LYS A 50 1.14 -8.89 3.39
N VAL A 51 2.13 -8.61 2.54
CA VAL A 51 3.41 -8.00 2.97
C VAL A 51 3.49 -6.52 2.63
N TRP A 52 2.86 -6.09 1.54
CA TRP A 52 2.84 -4.72 1.07
C TRP A 52 1.53 -4.41 0.36
N ARG A 53 1.14 -3.14 0.35
CA ARG A 53 -0.03 -2.65 -0.38
C ARG A 53 0.28 -1.37 -1.14
N SER A 54 -0.39 -1.15 -2.25
CA SER A 54 -0.27 0.09 -3.01
C SER A 54 -0.94 1.28 -2.32
N GLY A 55 -1.81 1.07 -1.34
CA GLY A 55 -2.76 2.10 -0.94
C GLY A 55 -3.92 2.20 -1.94
N PRO A 56 -5.04 2.83 -1.53
CA PRO A 56 -6.20 3.02 -2.39
C PRO A 56 -5.89 4.00 -3.53
N TRP A 57 -6.68 3.91 -4.60
CA TRP A 57 -6.66 4.88 -5.68
C TRP A 57 -7.33 6.18 -5.26
N ASP A 58 -6.59 7.28 -5.26
CA ASP A 58 -7.10 8.61 -4.84
C ASP A 58 -7.70 9.43 -6.01
N GLY A 59 -7.80 8.84 -7.20
CA GLY A 59 -8.20 9.53 -8.44
C GLY A 59 -7.02 9.96 -9.32
N ILE A 60 -5.80 10.03 -8.78
CA ILE A 60 -4.60 10.51 -9.48
C ILE A 60 -3.41 9.56 -9.26
N HIS A 61 -3.23 9.03 -8.05
CA HIS A 61 -2.12 8.18 -7.63
C HIS A 61 -2.61 6.99 -6.78
N LEU A 62 -1.76 5.96 -6.72
CA LEU A 62 -1.81 4.97 -5.64
C LEU A 62 -0.83 5.44 -4.58
N GLY A 63 -1.26 5.65 -3.32
CA GLY A 63 -0.43 6.33 -2.31
C GLY A 63 0.94 5.67 -2.01
N GLY A 64 1.09 4.38 -2.31
CA GLY A 64 2.32 3.60 -2.19
C GLY A 64 3.12 3.46 -3.49
N ILE A 65 2.62 3.99 -4.61
CA ILE A 65 3.31 4.03 -5.89
C ILE A 65 3.55 5.50 -6.25
N PRO A 66 4.75 6.04 -5.99
CA PRO A 66 5.06 7.42 -6.34
C PRO A 66 5.02 7.63 -7.85
N ASN A 67 4.95 8.89 -8.28
CA ASN A 67 5.18 9.25 -9.69
C ASN A 67 6.52 8.67 -10.16
N MET A 68 6.45 7.82 -11.17
CA MET A 68 7.63 7.16 -11.74
C MET A 68 8.33 8.14 -12.68
N ASN A 69 9.55 8.54 -12.33
CA ASN A 69 10.41 9.31 -13.23
C ASN A 69 10.96 8.42 -14.37
N GLY A 70 11.46 9.03 -15.44
CA GLY A 70 12.25 8.31 -16.46
C GLY A 70 11.44 7.71 -17.62
N GLY A 71 10.38 8.38 -18.06
CA GLY A 71 9.65 8.02 -19.28
C GLY A 71 8.67 6.85 -19.13
N VAL A 72 8.32 6.50 -17.88
CA VAL A 72 7.28 5.52 -17.54
C VAL A 72 6.05 6.25 -17.03
N THR A 73 4.91 6.04 -17.68
CA THR A 73 3.60 6.49 -17.19
C THR A 73 2.82 5.27 -16.72
N TYR A 74 2.11 5.39 -15.61
CA TYR A 74 1.16 4.37 -15.16
C TYR A 74 -0.27 4.84 -15.36
N SER A 75 -1.20 3.89 -15.41
CA SER A 75 -2.62 4.14 -15.43
C SER A 75 -3.33 3.17 -14.50
N PHE A 76 -4.41 3.65 -13.91
CA PHE A 76 -5.30 2.85 -13.09
C PHE A 76 -6.72 2.99 -13.64
N VAL A 77 -7.38 1.88 -13.87
CA VAL A 77 -8.78 1.82 -14.30
C VAL A 77 -9.58 1.20 -13.17
N ASN A 78 -10.66 1.87 -12.76
CA ASN A 78 -11.64 1.35 -11.83
C ASN A 78 -13.04 1.72 -12.34
N ASN A 79 -13.69 0.78 -13.01
CA ASN A 79 -15.05 0.96 -13.53
C ASN A 79 -15.85 -0.35 -13.42
N ASN A 80 -17.04 -0.41 -14.01
CA ASN A 80 -17.92 -1.58 -13.93
C ASN A 80 -17.41 -2.80 -14.70
N GLU A 81 -16.47 -2.62 -15.63
CA GLU A 81 -15.94 -3.67 -16.49
C GLU A 81 -14.61 -4.22 -15.97
N GLU A 82 -13.75 -3.37 -15.39
CA GLU A 82 -12.43 -3.78 -14.91
C GLU A 82 -11.94 -2.95 -13.72
N VAL A 83 -11.08 -3.58 -12.92
CA VAL A 83 -10.12 -2.89 -12.04
C VAL A 83 -8.74 -3.31 -12.46
N SER A 84 -7.94 -2.39 -13.00
CA SER A 84 -6.59 -2.75 -13.44
C SER A 84 -5.57 -1.65 -13.27
N PHE A 85 -4.34 -2.07 -13.00
CA PHE A 85 -3.14 -1.26 -13.10
C PHE A 85 -2.43 -1.63 -14.41
N SER A 86 -1.92 -0.63 -15.11
CA SER A 86 -1.00 -0.83 -16.21
C SER A 86 0.06 0.26 -16.23
N TYR A 87 1.17 0.00 -16.92
CA TYR A 87 2.18 1.01 -17.16
C TYR A 87 2.65 0.94 -18.61
N GLN A 88 3.16 2.07 -19.08
CA GLN A 88 3.70 2.25 -20.42
C GLN A 88 5.05 2.96 -20.31
N ALA A 89 6.07 2.39 -20.95
CA ALA A 89 7.35 3.04 -21.12
C ALA A 89 7.45 3.59 -22.55
N SER A 90 7.80 4.86 -22.69
CA SER A 90 7.96 5.52 -23.99
C SER A 90 9.43 5.55 -24.41
N GLY A 91 9.75 4.89 -25.52
CA GLY A 91 11.10 4.90 -26.10
C GLY A 91 12.15 4.08 -25.34
N ILE A 92 11.75 3.28 -24.34
CA ILE A 92 12.63 2.46 -23.51
C ILE A 92 12.01 1.07 -23.33
N THR A 93 12.82 0.02 -23.47
CA THR A 93 12.39 -1.35 -23.12
C THR A 93 12.32 -1.50 -21.61
N SER A 94 11.20 -2.01 -21.10
CA SER A 94 10.97 -2.18 -19.67
C SER A 94 10.31 -3.51 -19.33
N MET A 95 10.43 -3.93 -18.07
CA MET A 95 9.86 -5.17 -17.57
C MET A 95 9.40 -4.99 -16.12
N LEU A 96 8.16 -5.36 -15.81
CA LEU A 96 7.66 -5.51 -14.45
C LEU A 96 7.80 -6.98 -14.04
N LYS A 97 8.49 -7.24 -12.93
CA LYS A 97 8.60 -8.58 -12.34
C LYS A 97 8.54 -8.54 -10.81
N ILE A 98 8.28 -9.68 -10.20
CA ILE A 98 8.49 -9.88 -8.76
C ILE A 98 9.77 -10.70 -8.60
N SER A 99 10.68 -10.23 -7.74
CA SER A 99 11.89 -10.97 -7.41
C SER A 99 11.58 -12.17 -6.49
N GLN A 100 12.48 -13.15 -6.45
CA GLN A 100 12.34 -14.31 -5.55
C GLN A 100 12.35 -13.92 -4.07
N GLU A 101 12.89 -12.74 -3.74
CA GLU A 101 12.89 -12.13 -2.40
C GLU A 101 11.62 -11.33 -2.08
N GLY A 102 10.62 -11.32 -2.97
CA GLY A 102 9.37 -10.60 -2.72
C GLY A 102 9.47 -9.10 -2.94
N MET A 103 10.18 -8.65 -3.98
CA MET A 103 10.14 -7.25 -4.39
C MET A 103 9.43 -7.10 -5.73
N ILE A 104 8.40 -6.25 -5.81
CA ILE A 104 7.83 -5.79 -7.08
C ILE A 104 8.83 -4.81 -7.69
N GLN A 105 9.26 -5.02 -8.93
CA GLN A 105 10.28 -4.19 -9.56
C GLN A 105 9.94 -3.87 -11.00
N ILE A 106 10.14 -2.61 -11.38
CA ILE A 106 10.17 -2.17 -12.78
C ILE A 106 11.63 -2.01 -13.18
N TRP A 107 12.03 -2.83 -14.13
CA TRP A 107 13.34 -2.80 -14.76
C TRP A 107 13.26 -2.03 -16.07
N ILE A 108 14.27 -1.21 -16.34
CA ILE A 108 14.45 -0.50 -17.61
C ILE A 108 15.77 -0.94 -18.24
N PHE A 109 15.76 -1.11 -19.55
CA PHE A 109 16.96 -1.44 -20.31
C PHE A 109 17.59 -0.14 -20.83
N GLY A 110 18.83 0.12 -20.40
CA GLY A 110 19.58 1.31 -20.77
C GLY A 110 21.07 1.05 -20.66
N ALA A 111 21.88 1.72 -21.49
CA ALA A 111 23.33 1.53 -21.51
C ALA A 111 23.77 0.05 -21.53
N GLN A 112 23.09 -0.77 -22.36
CA GLN A 112 23.34 -2.21 -22.53
C GLN A 112 23.12 -3.08 -21.27
N SER A 113 22.41 -2.58 -20.26
CA SER A 113 22.12 -3.33 -19.04
C SER A 113 20.69 -3.10 -18.52
N TRP A 114 20.19 -4.07 -17.75
CA TRP A 114 18.95 -3.95 -17.03
C TRP A 114 19.20 -3.25 -15.69
N ASN A 115 18.44 -2.19 -15.42
CA ASN A 115 18.52 -1.41 -14.19
C ASN A 115 17.15 -1.32 -13.53
N VAL A 116 17.10 -1.38 -12.20
CA VAL A 116 15.86 -1.18 -11.45
C VAL A 116 15.52 0.31 -11.45
N SER A 117 14.41 0.69 -12.08
CA SER A 117 13.89 2.06 -12.08
C SER A 117 13.03 2.32 -10.85
N TRP A 118 12.25 1.32 -10.43
CA TRP A 118 11.37 1.39 -9.28
C TRP A 118 11.26 0.02 -8.62
N SER A 119 11.10 0.02 -7.30
CA SER A 119 10.82 -1.20 -6.53
C SER A 119 9.89 -0.91 -5.36
N ALA A 120 9.22 -1.94 -4.85
CA ALA A 120 8.49 -1.95 -3.60
C ALA A 120 8.52 -3.36 -2.98
N PRO A 121 8.59 -3.52 -1.65
CA PRO A 121 8.75 -2.45 -0.63
C PRO A 121 10.14 -1.78 -0.71
N ARG A 122 10.21 -0.46 -0.50
CA ARG A 122 11.48 0.31 -0.55
C ARG A 122 12.20 0.43 0.78
N ASP A 123 11.43 0.45 1.86
CA ASP A 123 11.94 0.59 3.22
C ASP A 123 11.03 -0.14 4.21
N GLN A 124 11.42 -0.13 5.48
CA GLN A 124 10.69 -0.83 6.54
C GLN A 124 9.26 -0.31 6.77
N CYS A 125 8.94 0.93 6.38
CA CYS A 125 7.61 1.53 6.57
C CYS A 125 6.61 1.13 5.48
N GLU A 126 7.09 0.63 4.35
CA GLU A 126 6.21 0.11 3.31
C GLU A 126 5.67 -1.30 3.62
N TYR A 127 6.27 -2.02 4.57
CA TYR A 127 5.75 -3.29 5.07
C TYR A 127 4.50 -3.09 5.92
N ILE A 128 3.48 -3.90 5.65
CA ILE A 128 2.22 -3.86 6.40
C ILE A 128 2.48 -4.15 7.88
N GLY A 129 1.90 -3.34 8.75
CA GLY A 129 1.91 -3.57 10.20
C GLY A 129 3.19 -3.15 10.93
N LYS A 130 4.16 -2.47 10.28
CA LYS A 130 5.43 -2.08 10.90
C LYS A 130 5.28 -1.36 12.26
N CYS A 131 4.30 -0.47 12.40
CA CYS A 131 4.07 0.31 13.62
C CYS A 131 2.79 -0.06 14.38
N GLY A 132 2.16 -1.19 14.05
CA GLY A 132 0.90 -1.62 14.66
C GLY A 132 -0.28 -0.68 14.38
N SER A 133 -1.42 -0.93 15.03
CA SER A 133 -2.63 -0.11 14.88
C SER A 133 -2.43 1.30 15.44
N TYR A 134 -2.95 2.32 14.73
CA TYR A 134 -2.86 3.75 15.13
C TYR A 134 -1.42 4.30 15.31
N GLY A 135 -0.41 3.56 14.84
CA GLY A 135 0.98 4.02 14.75
C GLY A 135 1.30 4.59 13.36
N ILE A 136 2.12 5.62 13.31
CA ILE A 136 2.72 6.18 12.10
C ILE A 136 4.16 5.67 11.97
N CYS A 137 4.52 5.27 10.76
CA CYS A 137 5.89 4.91 10.39
C CYS A 137 6.56 6.05 9.62
N ASP A 138 7.70 6.52 10.13
CA ASP A 138 8.48 7.59 9.53
C ASP A 138 9.97 7.23 9.57
N THR A 139 10.54 6.91 8.41
CA THR A 139 11.96 6.52 8.29
C THR A 139 12.93 7.66 8.59
N THR A 140 12.45 8.91 8.65
CA THR A 140 13.27 10.09 8.99
C THR A 140 13.38 10.32 10.51
N LYS A 141 12.60 9.59 11.32
CA LYS A 141 12.56 9.72 12.78
C LYS A 141 13.21 8.55 13.50
N SER A 142 13.67 8.84 14.72
CA SER A 142 14.15 7.84 15.69
C SER A 142 13.46 8.09 17.04
N PRO A 143 12.59 7.16 17.51
CA PRO A 143 12.22 5.89 16.89
C PRO A 143 11.39 6.08 15.60
N THR A 144 11.46 5.09 14.70
CA THR A 144 10.73 5.11 13.40
C THR A 144 9.21 5.08 13.59
N CYS A 145 8.73 4.44 14.65
CA CYS A 145 7.32 4.34 14.96
C CYS A 145 6.93 5.32 16.07
N SER A 146 5.82 6.04 15.85
CA SER A 146 5.21 6.93 16.84
C SER A 146 3.69 6.76 16.84
N CYS A 147 3.04 6.98 17.97
CA CYS A 147 1.58 7.02 18.01
C CYS A 147 1.04 8.29 17.34
N LEU A 148 -0.17 8.18 16.78
CA LEU A 148 -0.96 9.35 16.39
C LEU A 148 -1.18 10.29 17.59
N GLN A 149 -1.36 11.58 17.33
CA GLN A 149 -1.67 12.54 18.40
C GLN A 149 -2.99 12.15 19.10
N GLY A 150 -2.98 12.13 20.44
CA GLY A 150 -4.09 11.64 21.28
C GLY A 150 -4.10 10.12 21.48
N PHE A 151 -3.03 9.43 21.08
CA PHE A 151 -2.84 8.00 21.30
C PHE A 151 -1.51 7.74 22.04
N MET A 152 -1.51 6.68 22.85
CA MET A 152 -0.35 6.21 23.60
C MET A 152 -0.03 4.75 23.28
N PRO A 153 1.22 4.28 23.50
CA PRO A 153 1.57 2.88 23.28
C PRO A 153 0.67 1.94 24.08
N LYS A 154 0.11 0.93 23.41
CA LYS A 154 -0.72 -0.09 24.06
C LYS A 154 0.07 -0.89 25.10
N SER A 155 1.34 -1.16 24.78
CA SER A 155 2.27 -1.91 25.62
C SER A 155 3.55 -1.07 25.83
N PRO A 156 3.59 -0.19 26.86
CA PRO A 156 4.75 0.68 27.09
C PRO A 156 6.08 -0.07 27.29
N ALA A 157 6.04 -1.26 27.89
CA ALA A 157 7.22 -2.10 28.10
C ALA A 157 7.82 -2.59 26.78
N SER A 158 7.00 -3.12 25.86
CA SER A 158 7.43 -3.53 24.52
C SER A 158 7.92 -2.31 23.71
N TRP A 159 7.19 -1.20 23.80
CA TRP A 159 7.54 0.03 23.08
C TRP A 159 8.91 0.59 23.50
N ALA A 160 9.25 0.51 24.80
CA ALA A 160 10.57 0.89 25.31
C ALA A 160 11.71 0.02 24.76
N LEU A 161 11.41 -1.20 24.29
CA LEU A 161 12.33 -2.11 23.62
C LEU A 161 12.29 -1.96 22.09
N SER A 162 11.68 -0.89 21.57
CA SER A 162 11.46 -0.64 20.13
C SER A 162 10.57 -1.69 19.46
N ASP A 163 9.74 -2.39 20.23
CA ASP A 163 8.69 -3.27 19.72
C ASP A 163 7.34 -2.53 19.71
N SER A 164 6.91 -2.16 18.50
CA SER A 164 5.68 -1.43 18.23
C SER A 164 4.55 -2.29 17.67
N THR A 165 4.67 -3.63 17.67
CA THR A 165 3.68 -4.50 17.01
C THR A 165 2.28 -4.38 17.61
N ASP A 166 2.20 -4.13 18.92
CA ASP A 166 0.92 -3.94 19.64
C ASP A 166 0.21 -2.62 19.29
N GLY A 167 0.91 -1.70 18.62
CA GLY A 167 0.41 -0.40 18.22
C GLY A 167 0.05 0.50 19.40
N CYS A 168 -0.91 1.39 19.15
CA CYS A 168 -1.33 2.43 20.05
C CYS A 168 -2.82 2.33 20.38
N VAL A 169 -3.22 2.93 21.50
CA VAL A 169 -4.60 3.07 21.97
C VAL A 169 -4.89 4.53 22.28
N ARG A 170 -6.16 4.94 22.23
CA ARG A 170 -6.53 6.31 22.58
C ARG A 170 -6.17 6.61 24.03
N GLU A 171 -5.68 7.81 24.28
CA GLU A 171 -5.41 8.28 25.65
C GLU A 171 -6.71 8.50 26.44
N VAL A 172 -7.78 8.88 25.74
CA VAL A 172 -9.10 9.15 26.32
C VAL A 172 -10.17 8.39 25.54
N GLU A 173 -11.09 7.73 26.25
CA GLU A 173 -12.23 7.05 25.63
C GLU A 173 -13.18 8.05 24.97
N LEU A 174 -13.77 7.66 23.84
CA LEU A 174 -14.74 8.50 23.13
C LEU A 174 -16.11 8.38 23.80
N ASP A 175 -16.73 9.51 24.15
CA ASP A 175 -18.12 9.58 24.57
C ASP A 175 -18.99 10.23 23.48
N CYS A 176 -19.64 9.38 22.68
CA CYS A 176 -20.49 9.81 21.59
C CYS A 176 -21.90 10.24 22.04
N ARG A 177 -22.28 10.00 23.31
CA ARG A 177 -23.67 10.12 23.77
C ARG A 177 -23.93 11.31 24.69
N SER A 178 -22.90 11.87 25.29
CA SER A 178 -23.03 13.05 26.15
C SER A 178 -23.19 14.33 25.32
N GLU A 179 -24.35 14.99 25.44
CA GLU A 179 -24.53 16.36 24.97
C GLU A 179 -23.44 17.27 25.61
N GLY A 180 -22.60 17.89 24.78
CA GLY A 180 -21.55 18.82 25.22
C GLY A 180 -20.11 18.30 25.18
N ASN A 181 -19.87 17.04 24.78
CA ASN A 181 -18.52 16.57 24.44
C ASN A 181 -18.32 16.61 22.92
N ASP A 182 -17.66 17.65 22.44
CA ASP A 182 -17.27 17.74 21.03
C ASP A 182 -16.13 16.75 20.76
N THR A 183 -16.48 15.57 20.24
CA THR A 183 -15.49 14.72 19.58
C THR A 183 -14.98 15.47 18.37
N THR A 184 -13.69 15.81 18.38
CA THR A 184 -13.05 16.52 17.27
C THR A 184 -12.12 15.59 16.50
N PHE A 185 -11.92 15.91 15.22
CA PHE A 185 -10.99 15.20 14.37
C PHE A 185 -9.69 16.00 14.23
N LEU A 186 -8.57 15.31 14.33
CA LEU A 186 -7.25 15.87 14.01
C LEU A 186 -6.87 15.46 12.59
N ALA A 187 -6.58 16.45 11.75
CA ALA A 187 -6.03 16.21 10.43
C ALA A 187 -4.61 15.64 10.55
N VAL A 188 -4.31 14.63 9.73
CA VAL A 188 -2.99 14.00 9.66
C VAL A 188 -2.53 14.08 8.22
N ASP A 189 -1.50 14.89 7.98
CA ASP A 189 -1.02 15.20 6.64
C ASP A 189 0.19 14.34 6.26
N GLY A 190 0.42 14.20 4.94
CA GLY A 190 1.61 13.54 4.40
C GLY A 190 1.68 12.03 4.67
N VAL A 191 0.55 11.39 4.96
CA VAL A 191 0.47 9.96 5.26
C VAL A 191 -0.15 9.17 4.12
N LYS A 192 0.29 7.92 3.97
CA LYS A 192 -0.42 6.92 3.18
C LYS A 192 -1.69 6.51 3.94
N LEU A 193 -2.85 6.63 3.28
CA LEU A 193 -4.14 6.25 3.85
C LEU A 193 -4.10 4.81 4.40
N PRO A 194 -4.74 4.53 5.56
CA PRO A 194 -4.78 3.19 6.17
C PRO A 194 -5.42 2.14 5.24
N GLU A 195 -5.35 0.86 5.62
CA GLU A 195 -6.03 -0.20 4.87
C GLU A 195 -7.53 0.10 4.83
N SER A 196 -8.10 0.06 3.63
CA SER A 196 -9.51 0.35 3.42
C SER A 196 -10.37 -0.83 3.89
N SER A 197 -10.89 -0.78 5.11
CA SER A 197 -11.84 -1.79 5.59
C SER A 197 -13.29 -1.52 5.19
N SER A 198 -13.59 -0.26 4.80
CA SER A 198 -14.89 0.22 4.34
C SER A 198 -14.70 1.65 3.81
N SER A 199 -14.99 1.91 2.55
CA SER A 199 -15.06 3.29 2.02
C SER A 199 -16.50 3.64 1.66
N LEU A 200 -16.95 4.82 2.06
CA LEU A 200 -18.25 5.36 1.69
C LEU A 200 -18.01 6.47 0.67
N ASP A 201 -18.76 6.43 -0.44
CA ASP A 201 -18.75 7.49 -1.42
C ASP A 201 -19.41 8.74 -0.80
N GLY A 202 -18.57 9.70 -0.38
CA GLY A 202 -19.00 10.97 0.17
C GLY A 202 -19.07 12.07 -0.89
N THR A 203 -20.02 12.99 -0.77
CA THR A 203 -20.15 14.14 -1.67
C THR A 203 -19.20 15.28 -1.33
N SER A 204 -18.78 15.41 -0.06
CA SER A 204 -17.81 16.40 0.40
C SER A 204 -17.18 16.04 1.75
N LEU A 205 -16.02 16.62 2.07
CA LEU A 205 -15.39 16.52 3.40
C LEU A 205 -16.32 17.02 4.51
N ALA A 206 -17.06 18.11 4.27
CA ALA A 206 -17.98 18.69 5.26
C ALA A 206 -19.18 17.78 5.57
N SER A 207 -19.54 16.88 4.65
CA SER A 207 -20.62 15.90 4.84
C SER A 207 -20.14 14.59 5.46
N CYS A 208 -18.82 14.43 5.63
CA CYS A 208 -18.18 13.21 6.15
C CYS A 208 -17.85 13.31 7.66
N VAL A 209 -17.88 14.53 8.21
CA VAL A 209 -17.52 14.86 9.60
C VAL A 209 -18.77 15.01 10.46
#